data_AF-W2S761-F1
#
_entry.id   AF-W2S761-F1
#
_cell.length_a   1.000
_cell.length_b   1.000
_cell.length_c   1.000
_cell.angle_alpha   90.00
_cell.angle_beta   90.00
_cell.angle_gamma   90.00
#
_symmetry.space_group_name_H-M   'P 1'
#
loop_
_entity.id
_entity.type
_entity.pdbx_description
1 polymer ?
#
loop_
_entity_poly.entity_id
_entity_poly.type
_entity_poly.pdbx_seq_one_letter_code
_entity_poly.pdbx_strand_id
1 'polypeptide(L)'
;MPPPAVFTFSSDPKRTRLISVIAATVISLACGTNYVYSAWAPQFAQRLQLSATQSNLIGTFGNLGMYASGIPLGIMVDAKSPRWGVALGIVLFCAGYFPIAQAYDAGPGAYSMPVLCLFSFFTGAGSCSAFTASIKVAAVNYPESRGTATAFPLAAFGLSALFFAVIALAIPHDTYSFLVLLATGTVALPILSFPFLNTSPPHSYSAISRRARRRKSSADEGPVIDSPSAPLSRSTSPPPCAADDDTADTPFLSDDDEASPEDLERSKTSEQFQRESPDYRHLDVRGWSLVYLPRFWLIFCLLGLLTGIGLMTINNIGNVTVALWKHSDRDVAPSFITRTQSMHVSILSFCSFCGRLLSGIGSDYIGRKYHASRFWCLIASSALFCAAQYVSIILENPHLLILISSITGVGYGMLFGVYPSIVADAFGIHGLSQNWGTMTLAPVISGNIFNILYGRIYDSHSIVEDNGDRNCVLGRECYESAYVVTLFAAVGALVLSSWAVWRDWREKKRDGRRHVVVRARDHNA
;
A
#
# COMPACT_ATOMS: atom_id res chain seq x y z
N MET A 1 30.03 32.07 14.14
CA MET A 1 29.01 31.19 14.75
C MET A 1 29.16 29.80 14.16
N PRO A 2 29.46 28.77 14.95
CA PRO A 2 29.30 27.41 14.46
C PRO A 2 27.80 27.11 14.25
N PRO A 3 27.43 26.24 13.30
CA PRO A 3 26.03 25.85 13.10
C PRO A 3 25.49 25.13 14.36
N PRO A 4 24.17 25.21 14.63
CA PRO A 4 23.60 24.59 15.82
C PRO A 4 23.80 23.08 15.77
N ALA A 5 24.26 22.52 16.89
CA ALA A 5 24.43 21.10 17.10
C ALA A 5 23.09 20.39 16.88
N VAL A 6 22.96 19.68 15.75
CA VAL A 6 21.93 18.67 15.57
C VAL A 6 22.22 17.60 16.63
N PHE A 7 21.32 17.47 17.61
CA PHE A 7 21.34 16.40 18.60
C PHE A 7 21.36 15.04 17.87
N THR A 8 22.56 14.53 17.62
CA THR A 8 22.77 13.17 17.15
C THR A 8 22.65 12.28 18.36
N PHE A 9 21.43 11.81 18.63
CA PHE A 9 21.24 10.66 19.50
C PHE A 9 22.14 9.54 18.94
N SER A 10 23.19 9.18 19.70
CA SER A 10 23.91 7.92 19.57
C SER A 10 22.87 6.80 19.75
N SER A 11 22.25 6.44 18.63
CA SER A 11 21.13 5.53 18.57
C SER A 11 21.65 4.27 17.90
N ASP A 12 21.61 3.17 18.65
CA ASP A 12 21.83 1.83 18.12
C ASP A 12 21.13 1.71 16.75
N PRO A 13 21.84 1.36 15.67
CA PRO A 13 21.25 1.32 14.32
C PRO A 13 20.01 0.41 14.25
N LYS A 14 19.89 -0.59 15.14
CA LYS A 14 18.66 -1.40 15.26
C LYS A 14 17.49 -0.60 15.82
N ARG A 15 17.72 0.24 16.83
CA ARG A 15 16.70 1.12 17.42
C ARG A 15 16.23 2.16 16.41
N THR A 16 17.14 2.76 15.64
CA THR A 16 16.79 3.77 14.62
C THR A 16 15.92 3.18 13.50
N ARG A 17 16.25 1.96 13.04
CA ARG A 17 15.44 1.23 12.04
C ARG A 17 14.06 0.88 12.58
N LEU A 18 13.95 0.42 13.82
CA LEU A 18 12.68 0.09 14.46
C LEU A 18 11.79 1.33 14.61
N ILE A 19 12.35 2.42 15.14
CA ILE A 19 11.64 3.71 15.29
C ILE A 19 11.13 4.21 13.94
N SER A 20 11.93 4.07 12.87
CA SER A 20 11.54 4.49 11.52
C SER A 20 10.38 3.66 10.96
N VAL A 21 10.32 2.35 11.23
CA VAL A 21 9.19 1.50 10.82
C VAL A 21 7.92 1.81 11.62
N ILE A 22 8.06 2.07 12.92
CA ILE A 22 6.92 2.51 13.76
C ILE A 22 6.37 3.82 13.22
N ALA A 23 7.22 4.80 12.93
CA ALA A 23 6.83 6.08 12.32
C ALA A 23 6.13 5.89 10.96
N ALA A 24 6.68 5.04 10.08
CA ALA A 24 6.05 4.69 8.80
C ALA A 24 4.67 4.03 8.97
N THR A 25 4.51 3.21 10.02
CA THR A 25 3.23 2.56 10.34
C THR A 25 2.20 3.58 10.82
N VAL A 26 2.60 4.54 11.66
CA VAL A 26 1.75 5.65 12.12
C VAL A 26 1.31 6.55 10.96
N ILE A 27 2.21 6.87 10.02
CA ILE A 27 1.85 7.61 8.80
C ILE A 27 0.83 6.82 7.98
N SER A 28 0.99 5.50 7.88
CA SER A 28 0.06 4.67 7.13
C SER A 28 -1.33 4.61 7.75
N LEU A 29 -1.47 4.75 9.08
CA LEU A 29 -2.77 4.95 9.75
C LEU A 29 -3.48 6.23 9.27
N ALA A 30 -2.75 7.29 8.89
CA ALA A 30 -3.34 8.50 8.33
C ALA A 30 -3.77 8.35 6.87
N CYS A 31 -3.17 7.42 6.13
CA CYS A 31 -3.37 7.32 4.68
C CYS A 31 -4.65 6.57 4.27
N GLY A 32 -5.19 5.71 5.14
CA GLY A 32 -6.36 4.88 4.83
C GLY A 32 -7.72 5.55 5.01
N THR A 33 -7.76 6.86 5.24
CA THR A 33 -8.99 7.60 5.59
C THR A 33 -10.03 7.67 4.49
N ASN A 34 -9.68 7.35 3.24
CA ASN A 34 -10.66 7.20 2.16
C ASN A 34 -11.69 6.10 2.46
N TYR A 35 -11.35 5.08 3.26
CA TYR A 35 -12.33 4.06 3.70
C TYR A 35 -13.34 4.60 4.72
N VAL A 36 -13.07 5.76 5.32
CA VAL A 36 -13.99 6.45 6.24
C VAL A 36 -15.09 7.19 5.48
N TYR A 37 -14.95 7.37 4.16
CA TYR A 37 -15.86 8.18 3.34
C TYR A 37 -17.34 7.88 3.60
N SER A 38 -17.72 6.60 3.60
CA SER A 38 -19.12 6.19 3.78
C SER A 38 -19.68 6.38 5.19
N ALA A 39 -18.86 6.69 6.19
CA ALA A 39 -19.33 7.02 7.54
C ALA A 39 -19.94 8.43 7.62
N TRP A 40 -19.53 9.34 6.73
CA TRP A 40 -19.94 10.74 6.73
C TRP A 40 -20.54 11.23 5.40
N ALA A 41 -20.31 10.51 4.29
CA ALA A 41 -20.77 10.90 2.96
C ALA A 41 -22.31 11.06 2.86
N PRO A 42 -23.14 10.22 3.50
CA PRO A 42 -24.60 10.41 3.45
C PRO A 42 -25.04 11.72 4.11
N GLN A 43 -24.47 12.07 5.27
CA GLN A 43 -24.73 13.33 5.99
C GLN A 43 -24.22 14.53 5.19
N PHE A 44 -23.04 14.39 4.59
CA PHE A 44 -22.47 15.42 3.72
C PHE A 44 -23.35 15.66 2.48
N ALA A 45 -23.84 14.58 1.85
CA ALA A 45 -24.75 14.68 0.70
C ALA A 45 -26.08 15.32 1.09
N GLN A 46 -26.65 14.94 2.24
CA GLN A 46 -27.89 15.54 2.76
C GLN A 46 -27.70 17.04 3.01
N ARG A 47 -26.64 17.43 3.74
CA ARG A 47 -26.35 18.83 4.07
C ARG A 47 -26.14 19.73 2.84
N LEU A 48 -25.50 19.22 1.79
CA LEU A 48 -25.26 19.94 0.54
C LEU A 48 -26.35 19.71 -0.52
N GLN A 49 -27.41 18.96 -0.21
CA GLN A 49 -28.48 18.58 -1.14
C GLN A 49 -27.98 17.88 -2.42
N LEU A 50 -26.97 17.02 -2.27
CA LEU A 50 -26.37 16.24 -3.34
C LEU A 50 -27.12 14.92 -3.55
N SER A 51 -27.18 14.49 -4.81
CA SER A 51 -27.59 13.13 -5.17
C SER A 51 -26.55 12.07 -4.76
N ALA A 52 -26.96 10.82 -4.64
CA ALA A 52 -26.05 9.70 -4.38
C ALA A 52 -25.03 9.53 -5.51
N THR A 53 -25.39 9.85 -6.76
CA THR A 53 -24.45 9.90 -7.90
C THR A 53 -23.39 10.98 -7.71
N GLN A 54 -23.80 12.20 -7.30
CA GLN A 54 -22.86 13.30 -7.04
C GLN A 54 -21.94 13.00 -5.86
N SER A 55 -22.48 12.45 -4.77
CA SER A 55 -21.70 11.99 -3.63
C SER A 55 -20.69 10.91 -4.05
N ASN A 56 -21.14 9.86 -4.75
CA ASN A 56 -20.26 8.83 -5.28
C ASN A 56 -19.19 9.38 -6.22
N LEU A 57 -19.49 10.40 -7.02
CA LEU A 57 -18.49 11.06 -7.85
C LEU A 57 -17.38 11.67 -6.99
N ILE A 58 -17.71 12.39 -5.92
CA ILE A 58 -16.73 12.95 -4.98
C ILE A 58 -15.84 11.83 -4.40
N GLY A 59 -16.44 10.80 -3.80
CA GLY A 59 -15.67 9.68 -3.23
C GLY A 59 -14.83 8.94 -4.27
N THR A 60 -15.29 8.88 -5.51
CA THR A 60 -14.56 8.28 -6.62
C THR A 60 -13.35 9.10 -7.03
N PHE A 61 -13.41 10.43 -6.99
CA PHE A 61 -12.24 11.29 -7.22
C PHE A 61 -11.18 11.14 -6.11
N GLY A 62 -11.59 10.90 -4.86
CA GLY A 62 -10.65 10.51 -3.80
C GLY A 62 -9.94 9.18 -4.09
N ASN A 63 -10.69 8.17 -4.53
CA ASN A 63 -10.09 6.91 -4.98
C ASN A 63 -9.18 7.09 -6.21
N LEU A 64 -9.58 7.95 -7.16
CA LEU A 64 -8.76 8.30 -8.33
C LEU A 64 -7.42 8.91 -7.89
N GLY A 65 -7.42 9.87 -6.97
CA GLY A 65 -6.18 10.44 -6.43
C GLY A 65 -5.30 9.39 -5.76
N MET A 66 -5.90 8.47 -5.00
CA MET A 66 -5.14 7.40 -4.34
C MET A 66 -4.46 6.46 -5.35
N TYR A 67 -5.18 6.01 -6.37
CA TYR A 67 -4.72 4.94 -7.25
C TYR A 67 -4.00 5.42 -8.52
N ALA A 68 -4.36 6.59 -9.07
CA ALA A 68 -3.75 7.15 -10.26
C ALA A 68 -2.45 7.91 -9.97
N SER A 69 -2.33 8.53 -8.79
CA SER A 69 -1.12 9.27 -8.42
C SER A 69 0.07 8.35 -8.05
N GLY A 70 -0.12 7.03 -7.99
CA GLY A 70 0.92 6.07 -7.61
C GLY A 70 2.17 6.10 -8.48
N ILE A 71 2.01 6.23 -9.81
CA ILE A 71 3.15 6.28 -10.74
C ILE A 71 3.99 7.56 -10.54
N PRO A 72 3.46 8.79 -10.70
CA PRO A 72 4.27 10.00 -10.60
C PRO A 72 4.84 10.21 -9.19
N LEU A 73 4.06 9.93 -8.15
CA LEU A 73 4.51 10.07 -6.77
C LEU A 73 5.51 8.98 -6.37
N GLY A 74 5.34 7.76 -6.90
CA GLY A 74 6.31 6.68 -6.74
C GLY A 74 7.67 7.02 -7.34
N ILE A 75 7.70 7.55 -8.57
CA ILE A 75 8.95 8.02 -9.21
C ILE A 75 9.61 9.11 -8.37
N MET A 76 8.83 10.08 -7.88
CA MET A 76 9.36 11.16 -7.02
C MET A 76 9.94 10.60 -5.72
N VAL A 77 9.21 9.71 -5.04
CA VAL A 77 9.65 9.07 -3.79
C VAL A 77 10.86 8.19 -4.03
N ASP A 78 10.99 7.54 -5.20
CA ASP A 78 12.12 6.70 -5.59
C ASP A 78 13.37 7.52 -5.92
N ALA A 79 13.23 8.61 -6.69
CA ALA A 79 14.32 9.49 -7.09
C ALA A 79 14.83 10.41 -5.96
N LYS A 80 13.94 10.85 -5.06
CA LYS A 80 14.28 11.71 -3.91
C LYS A 80 14.25 10.92 -2.60
N SER A 81 14.49 11.62 -1.49
CA SER A 81 14.28 11.05 -0.15
C SER A 81 12.79 10.80 0.12
N PRO A 82 12.40 9.69 0.78
CA PRO A 82 11.01 9.43 1.18
C PRO A 82 10.36 10.57 1.98
N ARG A 83 11.17 11.39 2.66
CA ARG A 83 10.69 12.56 3.41
C ARG A 83 9.93 13.55 2.52
N TRP A 84 10.32 13.70 1.25
CA TRP A 84 9.59 14.55 0.29
C TRP A 84 8.17 14.03 0.01
N GLY A 85 7.99 12.71 -0.07
CA GLY A 85 6.67 12.11 -0.25
C GLY A 85 5.74 12.38 0.93
N VAL A 86 6.25 12.32 2.16
CA VAL A 86 5.46 12.65 3.36
C VAL A 86 5.17 14.14 3.45
N ALA A 87 6.14 15.01 3.13
CA ALA A 87 5.92 16.45 3.11
C ALA A 87 4.84 16.86 2.11
N LEU A 88 4.88 16.32 0.88
CA LEU A 88 3.83 16.54 -0.10
C LEU A 88 2.48 15.98 0.37
N GLY A 89 2.49 14.80 1.00
CA GLY A 89 1.29 14.18 1.58
C GLY A 89 0.61 15.09 2.60
N ILE A 90 1.37 15.70 3.51
CA ILE A 90 0.87 16.66 4.51
C ILE A 90 0.18 17.85 3.83
N VAL A 91 0.82 18.45 2.83
CA VAL A 91 0.26 19.60 2.09
C VAL A 91 -1.04 19.21 1.40
N LEU A 92 -1.08 18.05 0.74
CA LEU A 92 -2.26 17.56 0.03
C LEU A 92 -3.40 17.16 0.99
N PHE A 93 -3.09 16.57 2.15
CA PHE A 93 -4.09 16.31 3.18
C PHE A 93 -4.71 17.61 3.69
N CYS A 94 -3.88 18.63 3.96
CA CYS A 94 -4.37 19.94 4.35
C CYS A 94 -5.28 20.53 3.26
N ALA A 95 -4.84 20.50 2.00
CA ALA A 95 -5.58 21.04 0.86
C ALA A 95 -6.84 20.23 0.49
N GLY A 96 -6.99 19.00 0.99
CA GLY A 96 -8.16 18.15 0.76
C GLY A 96 -9.18 18.22 1.90
N TYR A 97 -8.78 17.82 3.11
CA TYR A 97 -9.74 17.63 4.21
C TYR A 97 -10.21 18.94 4.86
N PHE A 98 -9.36 19.97 4.98
CA PHE A 98 -9.82 21.26 5.54
C PHE A 98 -10.90 21.92 4.66
N PRO A 99 -10.73 22.04 3.33
CA PRO A 99 -11.78 22.57 2.48
C PRO A 99 -13.04 21.70 2.44
N ILE A 100 -12.95 20.38 2.59
CA ILE A 100 -14.13 19.52 2.72
C ILE A 100 -14.93 19.86 4.00
N ALA A 101 -14.25 20.06 5.13
CA ALA A 101 -14.92 20.47 6.36
C ALA A 101 -15.57 21.86 6.22
N GLN A 102 -14.89 22.82 5.58
CA GLN A 102 -15.44 24.15 5.28
C GLN A 102 -16.63 24.08 4.32
N ALA A 103 -16.58 23.21 3.31
CA ALA A 103 -17.69 23.01 2.39
C ALA A 103 -18.94 22.45 3.07
N TYR A 104 -18.76 21.58 4.07
CA TYR A 104 -19.86 21.09 4.90
C TYR A 104 -20.53 22.21 5.72
N ASP A 105 -19.71 23.08 6.32
CA ASP A 105 -20.19 24.20 7.14
C ASP A 105 -20.90 25.28 6.30
N ALA A 106 -20.33 25.62 5.13
CA ALA A 106 -20.85 26.62 4.21
C ALA A 106 -22.24 26.27 3.62
N GLY A 107 -22.61 24.99 3.59
CA GLY A 107 -23.94 24.54 3.16
C GLY A 107 -24.11 24.42 1.64
N PRO A 108 -25.37 24.29 1.16
CA PRO A 108 -25.67 23.97 -0.23
C PRO A 108 -25.28 25.12 -1.18
N GLY A 109 -24.70 24.77 -2.32
CA GLY A 109 -24.37 25.73 -3.40
C GLY A 109 -23.12 26.59 -3.18
N ALA A 110 -22.46 26.52 -2.02
CA ALA A 110 -21.25 27.32 -1.75
C ALA A 110 -20.03 26.90 -2.59
N TYR A 111 -19.91 25.59 -2.87
CA TYR A 111 -18.83 25.02 -3.68
C TYR A 111 -19.40 24.27 -4.88
N SER A 112 -18.75 24.39 -6.03
CA SER A 112 -19.15 23.66 -7.23
C SER A 112 -18.70 22.19 -7.17
N MET A 113 -19.43 21.31 -7.85
CA MET A 113 -19.13 19.87 -7.88
C MET A 113 -17.68 19.54 -8.29
N PRO A 114 -17.08 20.18 -9.33
CA PRO A 114 -15.69 19.91 -9.70
C PRO A 114 -14.70 20.28 -8.59
N VAL A 115 -14.99 21.33 -7.81
CA VAL A 115 -14.12 21.77 -6.71
C VAL A 115 -14.16 20.77 -5.55
N LEU A 116 -15.34 20.25 -5.20
CA LEU A 116 -15.48 19.17 -4.21
C LEU A 116 -14.74 17.89 -4.64
N CYS A 117 -14.84 17.55 -5.94
CA CYS A 117 -14.09 16.43 -6.51
C CYS A 117 -12.58 16.66 -6.45
N LEU A 118 -12.10 17.89 -6.71
CA LEU A 118 -10.68 18.25 -6.60
C LEU A 118 -10.16 18.12 -5.16
N PHE A 119 -10.92 18.61 -4.17
CA PHE A 119 -10.55 18.45 -2.76
C PHE A 119 -10.47 16.97 -2.38
N SER A 120 -11.44 16.16 -2.81
CA SER A 120 -11.39 14.72 -2.58
C SER A 120 -10.18 14.08 -3.28
N PHE A 121 -9.88 14.46 -4.52
CA PHE A 121 -8.68 14.01 -5.22
C PHE A 121 -7.39 14.31 -4.44
N PHE A 122 -7.27 15.48 -3.82
CA PHE A 122 -6.13 15.81 -2.96
C PHE A 122 -6.04 14.92 -1.72
N THR A 123 -7.15 14.55 -1.09
CA THR A 123 -7.11 13.56 0.02
C THR A 123 -6.54 12.22 -0.44
N GLY A 124 -6.93 11.75 -1.63
CA GLY A 124 -6.41 10.52 -2.23
C GLY A 124 -4.94 10.61 -2.62
N ALA A 125 -4.55 11.67 -3.33
CA ALA A 125 -3.17 11.88 -3.77
C ALA A 125 -2.22 12.05 -2.56
N GLY A 126 -2.67 12.74 -1.50
CA GLY A 126 -1.94 12.85 -0.23
C GLY A 126 -1.72 11.50 0.43
N SER A 127 -2.78 10.68 0.52
CA SER A 127 -2.70 9.28 0.97
C SER A 127 -1.68 8.46 0.17
N CYS A 128 -1.71 8.56 -1.15
CA CYS A 128 -0.80 7.83 -2.02
C CYS A 128 0.67 8.22 -1.78
N SER A 129 0.94 9.53 -1.71
CA SER A 129 2.28 10.09 -1.50
C SER A 129 2.90 9.62 -0.18
N ALA A 130 2.17 9.82 0.92
CA ALA A 130 2.64 9.49 2.26
C ALA A 130 2.73 7.96 2.49
N PHE A 131 1.79 7.20 1.93
CA PHE A 131 1.82 5.73 2.01
C PHE A 131 3.01 5.14 1.24
N THR A 132 3.25 5.60 0.01
CA THR A 132 4.38 5.12 -0.81
C THR A 132 5.72 5.41 -0.14
N ALA A 133 5.88 6.60 0.44
CA ALA A 133 7.05 6.95 1.25
C ALA A 133 7.22 6.02 2.47
N SER A 134 6.13 5.73 3.18
CA SER A 134 6.14 4.84 4.36
C SER A 134 6.58 3.43 4.00
N ILE A 135 6.05 2.88 2.91
CA ILE A 135 6.44 1.55 2.39
C ILE A 135 7.91 1.54 1.99
N LYS A 136 8.41 2.57 1.28
CA LYS A 136 9.82 2.67 0.90
C LYS A 136 10.74 2.70 2.11
N VAL A 137 10.42 3.47 3.15
CA VAL A 137 11.22 3.54 4.38
C VAL A 137 11.30 2.18 5.08
N ALA A 138 10.17 1.48 5.19
CA ALA A 138 10.14 0.16 5.81
C ALA A 138 10.97 -0.87 5.01
N ALA A 139 10.85 -0.87 3.69
CA ALA A 139 11.59 -1.77 2.82
C ALA A 139 13.11 -1.53 2.83
N VAL A 140 13.56 -0.27 2.86
CA VAL A 140 14.99 0.08 2.85
C VAL A 140 15.66 -0.23 4.19
N ASN A 141 14.98 -0.01 5.32
CA ASN A 141 15.55 -0.25 6.64
C ASN A 141 15.71 -1.74 6.99
N TYR A 142 14.92 -2.63 6.36
CA TYR A 142 14.94 -4.07 6.58
C TYR A 142 15.08 -4.84 5.26
N PRO A 143 16.27 -4.80 4.61
CA PRO A 143 16.46 -5.39 3.29
C PRO A 143 16.35 -6.92 3.27
N GLU A 144 16.63 -7.61 4.37
CA GLU A 144 16.53 -9.06 4.50
C GLU A 144 15.08 -9.53 4.79
N SER A 145 14.25 -8.66 5.37
CA SER A 145 12.87 -8.97 5.79
C SER A 145 11.85 -7.96 5.26
N ARG A 146 12.04 -7.49 4.01
CA ARG A 146 11.23 -6.44 3.37
C ARG A 146 9.73 -6.71 3.43
N GLY A 147 9.31 -7.95 3.16
CA GLY A 147 7.90 -8.36 3.19
C GLY A 147 7.26 -8.14 4.56
N THR A 148 7.90 -8.62 5.63
CA THR A 148 7.42 -8.43 7.01
C THR A 148 7.45 -6.96 7.43
N ALA A 149 8.50 -6.21 7.07
CA ALA A 149 8.63 -4.80 7.43
C ALA A 149 7.57 -3.92 6.75
N THR A 150 7.22 -4.21 5.49
CA THR A 150 6.18 -3.47 4.74
C THR A 150 4.76 -3.92 5.07
N ALA A 151 4.58 -5.13 5.60
CA ALA A 151 3.28 -5.65 6.02
C ALA A 151 2.63 -4.81 7.14
N PHE A 152 3.40 -4.26 8.08
CA PHE A 152 2.87 -3.43 9.17
C PHE A 152 2.24 -2.12 8.65
N PRO A 153 2.96 -1.27 7.88
CA PRO A 153 2.35 -0.12 7.20
C PRO A 153 1.14 -0.48 6.33
N LEU A 154 1.21 -1.57 5.56
CA LEU A 154 0.11 -2.01 4.70
C LEU A 154 -1.15 -2.40 5.49
N ALA A 155 -0.97 -3.07 6.63
CA ALA A 155 -2.06 -3.45 7.51
C ALA A 155 -2.63 -2.21 8.23
N ALA A 156 -1.78 -1.30 8.72
CA ALA A 156 -2.17 -0.04 9.32
C ALA A 156 -3.03 0.83 8.39
N PHE A 157 -2.70 0.88 7.09
CA PHE A 157 -3.56 1.52 6.10
C PHE A 157 -5.00 0.97 6.14
N GLY A 158 -5.17 -0.35 6.26
CA GLY A 158 -6.48 -1.01 6.32
C GLY A 158 -7.24 -0.71 7.61
N LEU A 159 -6.53 -0.49 8.72
CA LEU A 159 -7.06 -0.20 10.05
C LEU A 159 -7.43 1.28 10.29
N SER A 160 -6.98 2.17 9.39
CA SER A 160 -7.16 3.62 9.49
C SER A 160 -8.60 4.02 9.80
N ALA A 161 -9.59 3.41 9.13
CA ALA A 161 -10.97 3.81 9.31
C ALA A 161 -11.52 3.49 10.70
N LEU A 162 -11.18 2.33 11.26
CA LEU A 162 -11.46 2.01 12.66
C LEU A 162 -10.75 3.00 13.60
N PHE A 163 -9.49 3.34 13.33
CA PHE A 163 -8.71 4.25 14.18
C PHE A 163 -9.40 5.62 14.34
N PHE A 164 -9.83 6.23 13.23
CA PHE A 164 -10.54 7.52 13.28
C PHE A 164 -11.95 7.41 13.87
N ALA A 165 -12.68 6.33 13.60
CA ALA A 165 -14.00 6.12 14.16
C ALA A 165 -13.97 5.95 15.69
N VAL A 166 -12.95 5.28 16.23
CA VAL A 166 -12.78 5.15 17.69
C VAL A 166 -12.46 6.48 18.34
N ILE A 167 -11.59 7.30 17.74
CA ILE A 167 -11.29 8.64 18.26
C ILE A 167 -12.52 9.54 18.22
N ALA A 168 -13.36 9.41 17.19
CA ALA A 168 -14.60 10.15 17.06
C ALA A 168 -15.60 9.89 18.20
N LEU A 169 -15.49 8.76 18.92
CA LEU A 169 -16.32 8.49 20.10
C LEU A 169 -16.01 9.43 21.28
N ALA A 170 -14.81 10.03 21.32
CA ALA A 170 -14.40 10.96 22.37
C ALA A 170 -14.71 12.43 22.06
N ILE A 171 -15.30 12.72 20.89
CA ILE A 171 -15.54 14.07 20.35
C ILE A 171 -17.07 14.27 20.18
N PRO A 172 -17.58 15.52 20.17
CA PRO A 172 -18.99 15.77 19.89
C PRO A 172 -19.51 15.02 18.66
N HIS A 173 -20.71 14.45 18.77
CA HIS A 173 -21.35 13.61 17.76
C HIS A 173 -21.92 14.40 16.56
N ASP A 174 -21.09 15.25 15.97
CA ASP A 174 -21.44 16.05 14.80
C ASP A 174 -20.51 15.71 13.62
N THR A 175 -21.07 15.69 12.41
CA THR A 175 -20.34 15.38 11.17
C THR A 175 -19.25 16.40 10.90
N TYR A 176 -19.48 17.69 11.18
CA TYR A 176 -18.43 18.70 11.02
C TYR A 176 -17.24 18.42 11.93
N SER A 177 -17.49 18.12 13.21
CA SER A 177 -16.45 17.77 14.18
C SER A 177 -15.65 16.54 13.73
N PHE A 178 -16.32 15.55 13.12
CA PHE A 178 -15.65 14.38 12.54
C PHE A 178 -14.79 14.72 11.31
N LEU A 179 -15.26 15.60 10.43
CA LEU A 179 -14.47 16.08 9.28
C LEU A 179 -13.24 16.88 9.74
N VAL A 180 -13.37 17.69 10.79
CA VAL A 180 -12.24 18.40 11.41
C VAL A 180 -11.26 17.41 12.06
N LEU A 181 -11.74 16.35 12.68
CA LEU A 181 -10.87 15.26 13.17
C LEU A 181 -10.09 14.61 12.03
N LEU A 182 -10.73 14.34 10.89
CA LEU A 182 -10.04 13.81 9.71
C LEU A 182 -9.00 14.81 9.19
N ALA A 183 -9.34 16.09 9.08
CA ALA A 183 -8.42 17.14 8.62
C ALA A 183 -7.19 17.29 9.53
N THR A 184 -7.41 17.35 10.84
CA THR A 184 -6.34 17.53 11.82
C THR A 184 -5.54 16.26 12.03
N GLY A 185 -6.19 15.10 12.15
CA GLY A 185 -5.52 13.83 12.42
C GLY A 185 -4.71 13.29 11.25
N THR A 186 -5.18 13.45 10.00
CA THR A 186 -4.41 13.04 8.81
C THR A 186 -3.16 13.88 8.58
N VAL A 187 -3.11 15.08 9.17
CA VAL A 187 -1.97 16.00 9.10
C VAL A 187 -1.05 15.84 10.32
N ALA A 188 -1.62 15.73 11.52
CA ALA A 188 -0.88 15.61 12.77
C ALA A 188 -0.07 14.31 12.82
N LEU A 189 -0.65 13.18 12.43
CA LEU A 189 0.04 11.88 12.48
C LEU A 189 1.32 11.88 11.62
N PRO A 190 1.31 12.33 10.34
CA PRO A 190 2.54 12.43 9.56
C PRO A 190 3.51 13.50 10.06
N ILE A 191 3.04 14.66 10.54
CA ILE A 191 3.92 15.70 11.10
C ILE A 191 4.69 15.17 12.32
N LEU A 192 4.00 14.53 13.25
CA LEU A 192 4.61 13.95 14.46
C LEU A 192 5.60 12.82 14.12
N SER A 193 5.32 12.07 13.05
CA SER A 193 6.16 10.96 12.59
C SER A 193 7.33 11.41 11.70
N PHE A 194 7.25 12.61 11.11
CA PHE A 194 8.23 13.16 10.17
C PHE A 194 9.69 13.17 10.67
N PRO A 195 10.02 13.62 11.90
CA PRO A 195 11.41 13.63 12.37
C PRO A 195 11.99 12.21 12.50
N PHE A 196 11.14 11.21 12.76
CA PHE A 196 11.54 9.81 12.98
C PHE A 196 11.70 9.01 11.69
N LEU A 197 11.37 9.57 10.51
CA LEU A 197 11.58 8.93 9.21
C LEU A 197 13.04 9.00 8.77
N ASN A 198 13.84 8.07 9.25
CA ASN A 198 15.23 7.94 8.82
C ASN A 198 15.39 6.69 7.94
N THR A 199 16.02 6.89 6.78
CA THR A 199 16.52 5.79 5.97
C THR A 199 17.96 5.54 6.39
N SER A 200 18.21 4.48 7.16
CA SER A 200 19.59 4.08 7.43
C SER A 200 20.15 3.44 6.17
N PRO A 201 21.30 3.91 5.63
CA PRO A 201 21.91 3.26 4.48
C PRO A 201 22.27 1.80 4.85
N PRO A 202 22.18 0.87 3.88
CA PRO A 202 22.76 -0.46 4.08
C PRO A 202 24.24 -0.26 4.39
N HIS A 203 24.70 -0.78 5.53
CA HIS A 203 26.13 -0.78 5.84
C HIS A 203 26.87 -1.40 4.64
N SER A 204 27.81 -0.66 4.05
CA SER A 204 28.90 -1.28 3.29
C SER A 204 29.46 -2.38 4.17
N TYR A 205 29.31 -3.61 3.72
CA TYR A 205 29.94 -4.77 4.32
C TYR A 205 31.45 -4.51 4.21
N SER A 206 32.09 -4.01 5.27
CA SER A 206 33.53 -4.11 5.35
C SER A 206 33.81 -5.61 5.41
N ALA A 207 34.21 -6.17 4.28
CA ALA A 207 34.70 -7.53 4.24
C ALA A 207 35.85 -7.59 5.24
N ILE A 208 35.59 -8.15 6.42
CA ILE A 208 36.65 -8.53 7.34
C ILE A 208 37.50 -9.49 6.52
N SER A 209 38.65 -9.00 6.07
CA SER A 209 39.63 -9.80 5.36
C SER A 209 39.90 -11.05 6.20
N ARG A 210 39.39 -12.19 5.75
CA ARG A 210 39.68 -13.52 6.35
C ARG A 210 41.18 -13.81 6.36
N ARG A 211 42.00 -12.99 5.69
CA ARG A 211 43.48 -13.03 5.75
C ARG A 211 44.02 -12.67 7.14
N ALA A 212 43.34 -11.81 7.91
CA ALA A 212 43.77 -11.45 9.27
C ALA A 212 43.52 -12.58 10.29
N ARG A 213 42.53 -13.44 10.05
CA ARG A 213 42.24 -14.61 10.92
C ARG A 213 43.12 -15.81 10.60
N ARG A 214 43.61 -15.93 9.35
CA ARG A 214 44.54 -17.01 8.96
C ARG A 214 45.99 -16.74 9.38
N ARG A 215 46.39 -15.48 9.58
CA ARG A 215 47.74 -15.13 10.05
C ARG A 215 47.92 -15.25 11.57
N LYS A 216 46.83 -15.42 12.33
CA LYS A 216 46.82 -15.59 13.80
C LYS A 216 46.65 -17.05 14.25
N SER A 217 46.57 -17.99 13.31
CA SER A 217 46.29 -19.43 13.57
C SER A 217 47.46 -20.35 13.20
N SER A 218 48.60 -19.81 12.76
CA SER A 218 49.74 -20.61 12.28
C SER A 218 51.07 -20.14 12.87
N ALA A 219 51.05 -19.57 14.08
CA ALA A 219 52.24 -19.20 14.83
C ALA A 219 51.94 -19.28 16.33
N ASP A 220 51.68 -20.49 16.84
CA ASP A 220 51.96 -20.83 18.25
C ASP A 220 51.90 -22.35 18.45
N GLU A 221 53.00 -23.03 18.12
CA GLU A 221 53.35 -24.33 18.71
C GLU A 221 54.85 -24.55 18.52
N GLY A 222 55.63 -24.31 19.58
CA GLY A 222 57.07 -24.56 19.65
C GLY A 222 57.65 -24.05 20.98
N PRO A 223 58.37 -24.88 21.75
CA PRO A 223 58.73 -24.57 23.14
C PRO A 223 59.94 -23.63 23.26
N VAL A 224 59.94 -22.87 24.34
CA VAL A 224 60.96 -21.92 24.80
C VAL A 224 62.26 -22.64 25.17
N ILE A 225 63.39 -22.21 24.60
CA ILE A 225 64.74 -22.39 25.17
C ILE A 225 65.51 -21.06 25.08
N ASP A 226 66.13 -20.73 26.21
CA ASP A 226 66.91 -19.55 26.58
C ASP A 226 68.20 -19.35 25.74
N SER A 227 68.57 -18.08 25.44
CA SER A 227 69.94 -17.52 25.55
C SER A 227 70.10 -16.13 24.89
N PRO A 228 71.03 -15.26 25.36
CA PRO A 228 71.00 -13.80 25.14
C PRO A 228 72.12 -13.26 24.24
N SER A 229 71.85 -12.21 23.45
CA SER A 229 72.87 -11.20 23.05
C SER A 229 72.25 -9.96 22.39
N ALA A 230 72.61 -8.78 22.89
CA ALA A 230 72.48 -7.47 22.23
C ALA A 230 73.71 -7.24 21.30
N PRO A 231 74.04 -6.02 20.80
CA PRO A 231 73.26 -4.82 20.46
C PRO A 231 73.63 -4.24 19.05
N LEU A 232 73.10 -3.05 18.75
CA LEU A 232 73.73 -1.89 18.06
C LEU A 232 73.24 -1.44 16.66
N SER A 233 73.00 -0.12 16.67
CA SER A 233 73.38 0.91 15.68
C SER A 233 72.41 1.24 14.56
N ARG A 234 72.23 2.48 14.10
CA ARG A 234 72.52 3.85 14.55
C ARG A 234 72.00 4.77 13.42
N SER A 235 71.52 5.98 13.77
CA SER A 235 71.52 7.21 12.94
C SER A 235 70.56 7.25 11.72
N THR A 236 69.93 8.36 11.30
CA THR A 236 69.98 9.78 11.67
C THR A 236 68.77 10.48 11.00
N SER A 237 68.28 11.54 11.65
CA SER A 237 67.34 12.60 11.19
C SER A 237 67.96 13.50 10.08
N PRO A 238 67.40 14.65 9.59
CA PRO A 238 66.24 15.49 10.02
C PRO A 238 65.40 16.14 8.86
N PRO A 239 64.44 17.07 9.14
CA PRO A 239 63.54 17.73 8.17
C PRO A 239 64.04 19.13 7.72
N PRO A 240 63.29 19.87 6.88
CA PRO A 240 62.77 21.16 7.35
C PRO A 240 61.41 21.63 6.76
N CYS A 241 60.92 22.71 7.37
CA CYS A 241 59.61 23.35 7.29
C CYS A 241 59.43 24.42 6.18
N ALA A 242 58.16 24.83 6.05
CA ALA A 242 57.62 26.20 5.80
C ALA A 242 57.53 26.75 4.35
N ALA A 243 56.31 27.13 3.93
CA ALA A 243 55.84 28.53 3.80
C ALA A 243 54.48 28.61 3.05
N ASP A 244 53.69 29.62 3.43
CA ASP A 244 52.34 30.01 2.99
C ASP A 244 52.23 30.50 1.53
N ASP A 245 51.05 30.45 0.89
CA ASP A 245 50.25 31.64 0.50
C ASP A 245 48.94 31.29 -0.28
N ASP A 246 47.99 32.23 -0.26
CA ASP A 246 46.58 32.23 -0.66
C ASP A 246 46.21 31.97 -2.15
N THR A 247 44.96 31.53 -2.40
CA THR A 247 43.91 32.17 -3.27
C THR A 247 42.91 31.18 -3.91
N ALA A 248 41.72 31.71 -4.25
CA ALA A 248 40.43 31.06 -4.44
C ALA A 248 40.09 30.58 -5.88
N ASP A 249 38.92 29.92 -5.94
CA ASP A 249 37.98 29.71 -7.07
C ASP A 249 38.07 28.44 -7.96
N THR A 250 36.95 27.71 -7.93
CA THR A 250 36.44 26.58 -8.77
C THR A 250 36.18 26.97 -10.25
N PRO A 251 35.69 26.11 -11.19
CA PRO A 251 35.60 24.62 -11.33
C PRO A 251 35.93 24.06 -12.77
N PHE A 252 35.78 22.72 -12.94
CA PHE A 252 35.35 21.97 -14.17
C PHE A 252 36.37 21.38 -15.19
N LEU A 253 36.04 20.13 -15.63
CA LEU A 253 36.44 19.32 -16.82
C LEU A 253 37.71 18.43 -16.73
N SER A 254 37.56 17.09 -16.77
CA SER A 254 37.66 16.13 -17.93
C SER A 254 38.97 15.30 -17.77
N ASP A 255 39.15 14.00 -18.03
CA ASP A 255 38.46 12.93 -18.76
C ASP A 255 38.99 11.57 -18.21
N ASP A 256 38.26 10.49 -18.56
CA ASP A 256 38.65 9.10 -18.82
C ASP A 256 39.74 8.38 -17.98
N ASP A 257 39.41 7.17 -17.47
CA ASP A 257 40.36 6.06 -17.46
C ASP A 257 39.69 4.67 -17.26
N GLU A 258 40.31 3.68 -17.89
CA GLU A 258 39.86 2.33 -18.25
C GLU A 258 39.42 1.41 -17.09
N ALA A 259 38.39 0.60 -17.35
CA ALA A 259 37.93 -0.46 -16.45
C ALA A 259 38.98 -1.58 -16.33
N SER A 260 39.42 -1.83 -15.10
CA SER A 260 40.45 -2.82 -14.79
C SER A 260 39.95 -4.28 -14.99
N PRO A 261 40.84 -5.25 -15.27
CA PRO A 261 40.48 -6.67 -15.44
C PRO A 261 39.76 -7.30 -14.24
N GLU A 262 39.84 -6.68 -13.05
CA GLU A 262 39.16 -7.13 -11.83
C GLU A 262 37.65 -6.86 -11.86
N ASP A 263 37.17 -5.87 -12.63
CA ASP A 263 35.74 -5.59 -12.80
C ASP A 263 35.06 -6.64 -13.70
N LEU A 264 35.81 -7.25 -14.62
CA LEU A 264 35.34 -8.34 -15.48
C LEU A 264 35.22 -9.68 -14.71
N GLU A 265 36.08 -9.93 -13.72
CA GLU A 265 35.98 -11.10 -12.83
C GLU A 265 34.90 -10.90 -11.74
N ARG A 266 34.64 -9.66 -11.32
CA ARG A 266 33.58 -9.29 -10.37
C ARG A 266 32.17 -9.44 -10.95
N SER A 267 32.03 -9.24 -12.27
CA SER A 267 30.81 -9.60 -13.02
C SER A 267 30.58 -11.12 -13.01
N LYS A 268 31.61 -11.93 -13.32
CA LYS A 268 31.52 -13.40 -13.34
C LYS A 268 31.27 -14.01 -11.96
N THR A 269 31.81 -13.43 -10.89
CA THR A 269 31.66 -13.95 -9.52
C THR A 269 30.30 -13.58 -8.90
N SER A 270 29.72 -12.43 -9.26
CA SER A 270 28.32 -12.10 -8.92
C SER A 270 27.33 -12.99 -9.65
N GLU A 271 27.62 -13.39 -10.89
CA GLU A 271 26.82 -14.38 -11.61
C GLU A 271 26.93 -15.80 -11.01
N GLN A 272 28.04 -16.12 -10.34
CA GLN A 272 28.28 -17.47 -9.80
C GLN A 272 27.67 -17.69 -8.41
N PHE A 273 27.46 -16.64 -7.61
CA PHE A 273 26.78 -16.73 -6.30
C PHE A 273 25.25 -16.64 -6.35
N GLN A 274 24.66 -16.32 -7.52
CA GLN A 274 23.21 -16.37 -7.75
C GLN A 274 22.72 -17.74 -8.26
N ARG A 275 23.59 -18.76 -8.34
CA ARG A 275 23.29 -20.04 -8.98
C ARG A 275 22.57 -21.12 -8.15
N GLU A 276 22.15 -20.85 -6.92
CA GLU A 276 21.42 -21.86 -6.11
C GLU A 276 20.11 -21.32 -5.49
N SER A 277 19.26 -20.71 -6.33
CA SER A 277 17.84 -20.53 -6.03
C SER A 277 17.03 -21.03 -7.24
N PRO A 278 16.03 -21.92 -7.05
CA PRO A 278 15.40 -22.61 -8.16
C PRO A 278 14.62 -21.64 -9.06
N ASP A 279 15.16 -21.39 -10.25
CA ASP A 279 14.50 -21.12 -11.53
C ASP A 279 13.44 -19.99 -11.61
N TYR A 280 13.76 -18.78 -11.09
CA TYR A 280 13.12 -17.55 -11.57
C TYR A 280 13.90 -17.00 -12.77
N ARG A 281 13.58 -17.48 -13.98
CA ARG A 281 14.06 -16.87 -15.23
C ARG A 281 13.72 -15.37 -15.28
N HIS A 282 14.69 -14.51 -15.01
CA HIS A 282 15.04 -13.23 -15.67
C HIS A 282 13.96 -12.32 -16.32
N LEU A 283 12.69 -12.31 -15.92
CA LEU A 283 11.75 -11.25 -16.32
C LEU A 283 11.71 -10.14 -15.27
N ASP A 284 12.55 -9.12 -15.46
CA ASP A 284 12.46 -7.83 -14.76
C ASP A 284 11.85 -6.80 -15.72
N VAL A 285 10.52 -6.86 -15.86
CA VAL A 285 9.73 -6.00 -16.76
C VAL A 285 9.16 -4.85 -15.94
N ARG A 286 9.25 -3.61 -16.44
CA ARG A 286 9.04 -2.40 -15.63
C ARG A 286 8.05 -1.41 -16.24
N GLY A 287 7.20 -0.82 -15.41
CA GLY A 287 6.34 0.31 -15.76
C GLY A 287 5.37 0.03 -16.91
N TRP A 288 5.40 0.85 -17.97
CA TRP A 288 4.48 0.71 -19.10
C TRP A 288 4.77 -0.51 -19.98
N SER A 289 5.97 -1.11 -19.90
CA SER A 289 6.28 -2.32 -20.67
C SER A 289 5.41 -3.52 -20.29
N LEU A 290 4.78 -3.49 -19.11
CA LEU A 290 3.87 -4.54 -18.65
C LEU A 290 2.64 -4.68 -19.56
N VAL A 291 2.15 -3.59 -20.16
CA VAL A 291 0.88 -3.60 -20.93
C VAL A 291 0.94 -4.50 -22.17
N TYR A 292 2.15 -4.80 -22.65
CA TYR A 292 2.36 -5.70 -23.78
C TYR A 292 2.30 -7.19 -23.41
N LEU A 293 2.28 -7.52 -22.12
CA LEU A 293 2.24 -8.91 -21.66
C LEU A 293 0.79 -9.39 -21.48
N PRO A 294 0.41 -10.57 -21.99
CA PRO A 294 -0.94 -11.11 -21.78
C PRO A 294 -1.21 -11.46 -20.31
N ARG A 295 -0.17 -11.78 -19.52
CA ARG A 295 -0.30 -11.99 -18.07
C ARG A 295 -0.68 -10.72 -17.33
N PHE A 296 -0.26 -9.54 -17.82
CA PHE A 296 -0.64 -8.26 -17.24
C PHE A 296 -2.15 -8.08 -17.27
N TRP A 297 -2.79 -8.26 -18.43
CA TRP A 297 -4.23 -8.06 -18.56
C TRP A 297 -5.05 -9.02 -17.69
N LEU A 298 -4.62 -10.27 -17.52
CA LEU A 298 -5.27 -11.20 -16.59
C LEU A 298 -5.25 -10.67 -15.15
N ILE A 299 -4.07 -10.28 -14.66
CA ILE A 299 -3.87 -9.78 -13.29
C ILE A 299 -4.54 -8.42 -13.10
N PHE A 300 -4.49 -7.56 -14.12
CA PHE A 300 -5.12 -6.24 -14.14
C PHE A 300 -6.65 -6.35 -14.10
N CYS A 301 -7.26 -7.20 -14.93
CA CYS A 301 -8.71 -7.41 -14.93
C CYS A 301 -9.20 -8.01 -13.62
N LEU A 302 -8.48 -8.99 -13.05
CA LEU A 302 -8.82 -9.56 -11.73
C LEU A 302 -8.76 -8.49 -10.63
N LEU A 303 -7.76 -7.62 -10.66
CA LEU A 303 -7.60 -6.56 -9.66
C LEU A 303 -8.73 -5.56 -9.79
N GLY A 304 -9.01 -5.12 -11.02
CA GLY A 304 -10.09 -4.19 -11.32
C GLY A 304 -11.44 -4.74 -10.87
N LEU A 305 -11.83 -5.93 -11.31
CA LEU A 305 -13.14 -6.50 -10.94
C LEU A 305 -13.30 -6.60 -9.42
N LEU A 306 -12.37 -7.25 -8.73
CA LEU A 306 -12.48 -7.48 -7.28
C LEU A 306 -12.38 -6.18 -6.47
N THR A 307 -11.48 -5.28 -6.85
CA THR A 307 -11.35 -3.98 -6.16
C THR A 307 -12.56 -3.10 -6.42
N GLY A 308 -13.08 -3.08 -7.65
CA GLY A 308 -14.26 -2.29 -8.01
C GLY A 308 -15.49 -2.70 -7.20
N ILE A 309 -15.74 -4.01 -7.07
CA ILE A 309 -16.84 -4.55 -6.24
C ILE A 309 -16.69 -4.12 -4.77
N GLY A 310 -15.46 -4.25 -4.25
CA GLY A 310 -15.14 -3.83 -2.88
C GLY A 310 -15.30 -2.32 -2.67
N LEU A 311 -14.79 -1.49 -3.58
CA LEU A 311 -14.89 -0.03 -3.51
C LEU A 311 -16.34 0.45 -3.59
N MET A 312 -17.17 -0.16 -4.44
CA MET A 312 -18.60 0.14 -4.48
C MET A 312 -19.23 -0.07 -3.10
N THR A 313 -18.99 -1.24 -2.49
CA THR A 313 -19.53 -1.57 -1.17
C THR A 313 -18.98 -0.65 -0.09
N ILE A 314 -17.66 -0.41 -0.07
CA ILE A 314 -17.00 0.45 0.93
C ILE A 314 -17.52 1.89 0.87
N ASN A 315 -17.67 2.47 -0.32
CA ASN A 315 -18.12 3.85 -0.47
C ASN A 315 -19.62 4.01 -0.21
N ASN A 316 -20.41 2.94 -0.36
CA ASN A 316 -21.87 3.02 -0.27
C ASN A 316 -22.50 2.29 0.93
N ILE A 317 -21.71 1.64 1.79
CA ILE A 317 -22.25 0.95 2.99
C ILE A 317 -23.04 1.92 3.89
N GLY A 318 -22.67 3.20 3.90
CA GLY A 318 -23.40 4.25 4.59
C GLY A 318 -24.81 4.46 4.04
N ASN A 319 -24.96 4.48 2.71
CA ASN A 319 -26.24 4.59 2.02
C ASN A 319 -27.10 3.33 2.25
N VAL A 320 -26.49 2.14 2.20
CA VAL A 320 -27.16 0.86 2.53
C VAL A 320 -27.70 0.88 3.96
N THR A 321 -26.90 1.36 4.92
CA THR A 321 -27.30 1.48 6.33
C THR A 321 -28.50 2.41 6.49
N VAL A 322 -28.49 3.57 5.84
CA VAL A 322 -29.60 4.54 5.88
C VAL A 322 -30.88 3.92 5.31
N ALA A 323 -30.79 3.32 4.12
CA ALA A 323 -31.95 2.75 3.43
C ALA A 323 -32.62 1.64 4.25
N LEU A 324 -31.83 0.71 4.82
CA LEU A 324 -32.37 -0.41 5.59
C LEU A 324 -32.97 0.03 6.93
N TRP A 325 -32.30 0.91 7.66
CA TRP A 325 -32.81 1.37 8.96
C TRP A 325 -34.06 2.24 8.82
N LYS A 326 -34.07 3.19 7.87
CA LYS A 326 -35.28 4.00 7.60
C LYS A 326 -36.46 3.18 7.07
N HIS A 327 -36.19 2.07 6.39
CA HIS A 327 -37.24 1.15 5.97
C HIS A 327 -37.81 0.33 7.14
N SER A 328 -36.93 -0.15 8.03
CA SER A 328 -37.33 -0.95 9.20
C SER A 328 -37.99 -0.13 10.30
N ASP A 329 -37.53 1.09 10.54
CA ASP A 329 -38.04 2.02 11.54
C ASP A 329 -37.98 3.45 10.98
N ARG A 330 -39.15 4.04 10.70
CA ARG A 330 -39.25 5.37 10.10
C ARG A 330 -38.88 6.50 11.07
N ASP A 331 -39.01 6.27 12.37
CA ASP A 331 -38.78 7.26 13.42
C ASP A 331 -37.39 7.14 14.06
N VAL A 332 -36.50 6.36 13.44
CA VAL A 332 -35.14 6.13 13.93
C VAL A 332 -34.35 7.44 14.06
N ALA A 333 -33.71 7.63 15.21
CA ALA A 333 -32.93 8.83 15.48
C ALA A 333 -31.74 8.97 14.49
N PRO A 334 -31.50 10.15 13.90
CA PRO A 334 -30.36 10.37 12.99
C PRO A 334 -28.99 10.06 13.62
N SER A 335 -28.85 10.32 14.93
CA SER A 335 -27.63 10.00 15.68
C SER A 335 -27.35 8.50 15.77
N PHE A 336 -28.39 7.67 15.82
CA PHE A 336 -28.28 6.21 15.79
C PHE A 336 -27.79 5.72 14.42
N ILE A 337 -28.32 6.28 13.32
CA ILE A 337 -27.87 5.95 11.96
C ILE A 337 -26.38 6.29 11.81
N THR A 338 -25.97 7.50 12.17
CA THR A 338 -24.56 7.95 12.08
C THR A 338 -23.60 7.05 12.86
N ARG A 339 -23.99 6.65 14.08
CA ARG A 339 -23.22 5.70 14.89
C ARG A 339 -23.11 4.33 14.22
N THR A 340 -24.22 3.84 13.67
CA THR A 340 -24.28 2.52 13.02
C THR A 340 -23.46 2.48 11.73
N GLN A 341 -23.47 3.55 10.92
CA GLN A 341 -22.61 3.67 9.75
C GLN A 341 -21.12 3.62 10.13
N SER A 342 -20.73 4.38 11.15
CA SER A 342 -19.36 4.39 11.67
C SER A 342 -18.94 3.02 12.20
N MET A 343 -19.86 2.27 12.82
CA MET A 343 -19.64 0.88 13.23
C MET A 343 -19.39 -0.04 12.02
N HIS A 344 -20.21 0.03 10.96
CA HIS A 344 -20.01 -0.81 9.76
C HIS A 344 -18.67 -0.53 9.06
N VAL A 345 -18.29 0.76 8.96
CA VAL A 345 -17.00 1.18 8.41
C VAL A 345 -15.83 0.66 9.27
N SER A 346 -16.00 0.69 10.59
CA SER A 346 -15.02 0.14 11.56
C SER A 346 -14.84 -1.37 11.42
N ILE A 347 -15.94 -2.11 11.25
CA ILE A 347 -15.92 -3.57 11.05
C ILE A 347 -15.27 -3.93 9.71
N LEU A 348 -15.64 -3.23 8.62
CA LEU A 348 -14.98 -3.37 7.32
C LEU A 348 -13.46 -3.19 7.44
N SER A 349 -13.04 -2.14 8.16
CA SER A 349 -11.63 -1.81 8.38
C SER A 349 -10.88 -2.89 9.17
N PHE A 350 -11.47 -3.37 10.27
CA PHE A 350 -10.88 -4.44 11.08
C PHE A 350 -10.78 -5.76 10.30
N CYS A 351 -11.86 -6.17 9.62
CA CYS A 351 -11.87 -7.38 8.80
C CYS A 351 -10.89 -7.28 7.62
N SER A 352 -10.71 -6.09 7.03
CA SER A 352 -9.69 -5.83 6.01
C SER A 352 -8.27 -5.95 6.54
N PHE A 353 -8.00 -5.41 7.73
CA PHE A 353 -6.72 -5.62 8.43
C PHE A 353 -6.43 -7.11 8.62
N CYS A 354 -7.38 -7.88 9.16
CA CYS A 354 -7.24 -9.32 9.33
C CYS A 354 -7.03 -10.05 8.00
N GLY A 355 -7.81 -9.72 6.98
CA GLY A 355 -7.70 -10.31 5.65
C GLY A 355 -6.33 -10.08 5.01
N ARG A 356 -5.77 -8.87 5.13
CA ARG A 356 -4.42 -8.53 4.62
C ARG A 356 -3.34 -9.35 5.29
N LEU A 357 -3.43 -9.48 6.62
CA LEU A 357 -2.45 -10.24 7.40
C LEU A 357 -2.52 -11.74 7.09
N LEU A 358 -3.75 -12.30 7.06
CA LEU A 358 -3.99 -13.71 6.78
C LEU A 358 -3.57 -14.09 5.35
N SER A 359 -3.92 -13.31 4.34
CA SER A 359 -3.55 -13.65 2.95
C SER A 359 -2.09 -13.38 2.64
N GLY A 360 -1.50 -12.31 3.19
CA GLY A 360 -0.08 -12.01 2.97
C GLY A 360 0.80 -13.14 3.50
N ILE A 361 0.67 -13.45 4.80
CA ILE A 361 1.45 -14.53 5.44
C ILE A 361 1.04 -15.91 4.89
N GLY A 362 -0.27 -16.13 4.70
CA GLY A 362 -0.81 -17.39 4.21
C GLY A 362 -0.35 -17.73 2.80
N SER A 363 -0.27 -16.75 1.90
CA SER A 363 0.17 -16.97 0.52
C SER A 363 1.64 -17.39 0.42
N ASP A 364 2.49 -16.86 1.31
CA ASP A 364 3.90 -17.23 1.40
C ASP A 364 4.05 -18.66 1.91
N TYR A 365 3.25 -19.02 2.92
CA TYR A 365 3.22 -20.39 3.44
C TYR A 365 2.74 -21.39 2.38
N ILE A 366 1.66 -21.07 1.66
CA ILE A 366 1.10 -21.90 0.59
C ILE A 366 2.11 -22.09 -0.54
N GLY A 367 2.79 -21.00 -0.94
CA GLY A 367 3.81 -21.03 -1.98
C GLY A 367 5.03 -21.87 -1.60
N ARG A 368 5.50 -21.78 -0.34
CA ARG A 368 6.68 -22.53 0.13
C ARG A 368 6.40 -23.99 0.43
N LYS A 369 5.29 -24.31 1.12
CA LYS A 369 5.00 -25.67 1.59
C LYS A 369 4.34 -26.53 0.53
N TYR A 370 3.41 -25.97 -0.24
CA TYR A 370 2.62 -26.74 -1.20
C TYR A 370 3.03 -26.50 -2.66
N HIS A 371 4.01 -25.60 -2.92
CA HIS A 371 4.39 -25.15 -4.26
C HIS A 371 3.18 -24.74 -5.12
N ALA A 372 2.10 -24.33 -4.47
CA ALA A 372 0.82 -24.03 -5.09
C ALA A 372 0.79 -22.58 -5.60
N SER A 373 -0.09 -22.31 -6.55
CA SER A 373 -0.25 -20.98 -7.13
C SER A 373 -0.84 -19.99 -6.12
N ARG A 374 -0.27 -18.78 -6.01
CA ARG A 374 -0.82 -17.72 -5.14
C ARG A 374 -2.21 -17.24 -5.58
N PHE A 375 -2.64 -17.58 -6.80
CA PHE A 375 -4.00 -17.34 -7.30
C PHE A 375 -5.09 -18.07 -6.49
N TRP A 376 -4.76 -19.10 -5.70
CA TRP A 376 -5.71 -19.71 -4.76
C TRP A 376 -6.27 -18.72 -3.74
N CYS A 377 -5.46 -17.75 -3.29
CA CYS A 377 -5.93 -16.68 -2.41
C CYS A 377 -6.92 -15.75 -3.13
N LEU A 378 -6.78 -15.58 -4.46
CA LEU A 378 -7.73 -14.81 -5.26
C LEU A 378 -9.04 -15.56 -5.48
N ILE A 379 -9.02 -16.90 -5.60
CA ILE A 379 -10.24 -17.70 -5.61
C ILE A 379 -11.00 -17.52 -4.28
N ALA A 380 -10.29 -17.62 -3.14
CA ALA A 380 -10.89 -17.43 -1.83
C ALA A 380 -11.50 -16.02 -1.67
N SER A 381 -10.76 -14.97 -2.07
CA SER A 381 -11.27 -13.59 -2.08
C SER A 381 -12.47 -13.42 -3.00
N SER A 382 -12.44 -13.98 -4.22
CA SER A 382 -13.54 -13.91 -5.19
C SER A 382 -14.80 -14.62 -4.67
N ALA A 383 -14.64 -15.76 -4.00
CA ALA A 383 -15.75 -16.49 -3.37
C ALA A 383 -16.38 -15.69 -2.23
N LEU A 384 -15.56 -15.02 -1.40
CA LEU A 384 -16.06 -14.10 -0.37
C LEU A 384 -16.82 -12.93 -0.98
N PHE A 385 -16.34 -12.33 -2.08
CA PHE A 385 -17.10 -11.28 -2.78
C PHE A 385 -18.42 -11.82 -3.34
N CYS A 386 -18.45 -13.00 -3.96
CA CYS A 386 -19.70 -13.62 -4.42
C CYS A 386 -20.69 -13.79 -3.26
N ALA A 387 -20.23 -14.30 -2.12
CA ALA A 387 -21.05 -14.46 -0.93
C ALA A 387 -21.55 -13.11 -0.39
N ALA A 388 -20.68 -12.10 -0.32
CA ALA A 388 -21.06 -10.75 0.12
C ALA A 388 -22.13 -10.14 -0.79
N GLN A 389 -21.93 -10.19 -2.12
CA GLN A 389 -22.91 -9.63 -3.06
C GLN A 389 -24.24 -10.39 -3.01
N TYR A 390 -24.21 -11.72 -2.90
CA TYR A 390 -25.42 -12.54 -2.76
C TYR A 390 -26.18 -12.21 -1.47
N VAL A 391 -25.47 -12.13 -0.33
CA VAL A 391 -26.08 -11.73 0.95
C VAL A 391 -26.71 -10.35 0.83
N SER A 392 -26.04 -9.37 0.21
CA SER A 392 -26.60 -8.03 0.01
C SER A 392 -27.90 -8.01 -0.78
N ILE A 393 -28.06 -8.91 -1.75
CA ILE A 393 -29.27 -9.02 -2.58
C ILE A 393 -30.45 -9.59 -1.78
N ILE A 394 -30.21 -10.49 -0.82
CA ILE A 394 -31.29 -11.13 -0.04
C ILE A 394 -31.51 -10.49 1.33
N LEU A 395 -30.70 -9.50 1.71
CA LEU A 395 -30.73 -8.93 3.04
C LEU A 395 -31.88 -7.94 3.22
N GLU A 396 -32.78 -8.29 4.14
CA GLU A 396 -33.89 -7.43 4.59
C GLU A 396 -33.66 -6.92 6.02
N ASN A 397 -33.07 -7.75 6.89
CA ASN A 397 -32.87 -7.38 8.30
C ASN A 397 -31.62 -6.49 8.48
N PRO A 398 -31.76 -5.25 8.99
CA PRO A 398 -30.64 -4.32 9.17
C PRO A 398 -29.57 -4.84 10.14
N HIS A 399 -29.91 -5.69 11.11
CA HIS A 399 -28.94 -6.26 12.05
C HIS A 399 -27.96 -7.23 11.37
N LEU A 400 -28.38 -7.88 10.28
CA LEU A 400 -27.52 -8.80 9.53
C LEU A 400 -26.52 -8.06 8.61
N LEU A 401 -26.62 -6.74 8.47
CA LEU A 401 -25.70 -5.92 7.67
C LEU A 401 -24.24 -6.09 8.13
N ILE A 402 -24.04 -6.48 9.38
CA ILE A 402 -22.72 -6.80 9.95
C ILE A 402 -22.00 -7.91 9.19
N LEU A 403 -22.76 -8.85 8.61
CA LEU A 403 -22.24 -9.95 7.81
C LEU A 403 -21.64 -9.42 6.50
N ILE A 404 -22.34 -8.50 5.83
CA ILE A 404 -21.87 -7.88 4.58
C ILE A 404 -20.58 -7.09 4.85
N SER A 405 -20.55 -6.28 5.90
CA SER A 405 -19.35 -5.53 6.31
C SER A 405 -18.17 -6.46 6.59
N SER A 406 -18.40 -7.56 7.30
CA SER A 406 -17.34 -8.51 7.68
C SER A 406 -16.80 -9.28 6.48
N ILE A 407 -17.68 -9.89 5.67
CA ILE A 407 -17.27 -10.70 4.52
C ILE A 407 -16.57 -9.83 3.48
N THR A 408 -17.12 -8.65 3.17
CA THR A 408 -16.50 -7.71 2.23
C THR A 408 -15.14 -7.25 2.74
N GLY A 409 -15.03 -6.93 4.04
CA GLY A 409 -13.78 -6.54 4.67
C GLY A 409 -12.71 -7.61 4.53
N VAL A 410 -13.01 -8.86 4.89
CA VAL A 410 -12.06 -9.98 4.74
C VAL A 410 -11.69 -10.19 3.28
N GLY A 411 -12.66 -10.24 2.36
CA GLY A 411 -12.41 -10.44 0.93
C GLY A 411 -11.52 -9.36 0.32
N TYR A 412 -11.79 -8.10 0.64
CA TYR A 412 -11.01 -6.94 0.19
C TYR A 412 -9.62 -6.89 0.85
N GLY A 413 -9.52 -7.25 2.13
CA GLY A 413 -8.25 -7.38 2.82
C GLY A 413 -7.37 -8.45 2.19
N MET A 414 -7.94 -9.64 1.94
CA MET A 414 -7.23 -10.74 1.32
C MET A 414 -6.70 -10.38 -0.07
N LEU A 415 -7.51 -9.68 -0.87
CA LEU A 415 -7.13 -9.17 -2.19
C LEU A 415 -5.84 -8.34 -2.10
N PHE A 416 -5.84 -7.27 -1.31
CA PHE A 416 -4.70 -6.36 -1.19
C PHE A 416 -3.50 -6.97 -0.43
N GLY A 417 -3.70 -7.99 0.40
CA GLY A 417 -2.62 -8.69 1.09
C GLY A 417 -1.80 -9.59 0.17
N VAL A 418 -2.42 -10.24 -0.83
CA VAL A 418 -1.72 -11.18 -1.74
C VAL A 418 -1.26 -10.54 -3.05
N TYR A 419 -1.93 -9.47 -3.48
CA TYR A 419 -1.70 -8.89 -4.81
C TYR A 419 -0.28 -8.38 -5.08
N PRO A 420 0.37 -7.64 -4.15
CA PRO A 420 1.76 -7.22 -4.34
C PRO A 420 2.70 -8.40 -4.60
N SER A 421 2.48 -9.53 -3.90
CA SER A 421 3.25 -10.76 -4.07
C SER A 421 2.98 -11.44 -5.43
N ILE A 422 1.75 -11.38 -5.95
CA ILE A 422 1.41 -11.88 -7.29
C ILE A 422 2.09 -11.03 -8.37
N VAL A 423 2.08 -9.70 -8.22
CA VAL A 423 2.73 -8.78 -9.15
C VAL A 423 4.25 -8.98 -9.14
N ALA A 424 4.85 -9.13 -7.96
CA ALA A 424 6.27 -9.42 -7.81
C ALA A 424 6.68 -10.74 -8.50
N ASP A 425 5.88 -11.80 -8.35
CA ASP A 425 6.13 -13.09 -9.01
C ASP A 425 5.98 -13.02 -10.54
N ALA A 426 5.03 -12.22 -11.02
CA ALA A 426 4.71 -12.18 -12.45
C ALA A 426 5.67 -11.29 -13.26
N PHE A 427 6.20 -10.21 -12.66
CA PHE A 427 6.94 -9.16 -13.39
C PHE A 427 8.30 -8.81 -12.78
N GLY A 428 8.67 -9.42 -11.65
CA GLY A 428 9.92 -9.15 -10.95
C GLY A 428 9.80 -8.16 -9.79
N ILE A 429 10.77 -8.22 -8.87
CA ILE A 429 10.76 -7.48 -7.60
C ILE A 429 11.46 -6.12 -7.66
N HIS A 430 12.40 -5.93 -8.59
CA HIS A 430 13.25 -4.73 -8.65
C HIS A 430 12.48 -3.48 -9.13
N GLY A 431 11.37 -3.65 -9.86
CA GLY A 431 10.45 -2.60 -10.28
C GLY A 431 9.09 -2.62 -9.59
N LEU A 432 8.95 -3.25 -8.41
CA LEU A 432 7.64 -3.52 -7.79
C LEU A 432 6.79 -2.26 -7.57
N SER A 433 7.38 -1.13 -7.17
CA SER A 433 6.66 0.14 -6.95
C SER A 433 6.03 0.68 -8.25
N GLN A 434 6.78 0.66 -9.36
CA GLN A 434 6.28 1.06 -10.67
C GLN A 434 5.21 0.10 -11.20
N ASN A 435 5.46 -1.21 -11.07
CA ASN A 435 4.54 -2.25 -11.52
C ASN A 435 3.23 -2.20 -10.73
N TRP A 436 3.31 -1.99 -9.42
CA TRP A 436 2.15 -1.77 -8.55
C TRP A 436 1.37 -0.52 -8.96
N GLY A 437 2.06 0.61 -9.20
CA GLY A 437 1.44 1.86 -9.66
C GLY A 437 0.68 1.69 -10.99
N THR A 438 1.22 0.92 -11.94
CA THR A 438 0.51 0.59 -13.18
C THR A 438 -0.70 -0.30 -12.91
N MET A 439 -0.59 -1.28 -12.01
CA MET A 439 -1.70 -2.17 -11.66
C MET A 439 -2.85 -1.43 -10.95
N THR A 440 -2.56 -0.46 -10.08
CA THR A 440 -3.58 0.29 -9.35
C THR A 440 -4.45 1.17 -10.25
N LEU A 441 -4.10 1.36 -11.53
CA LEU A 441 -5.02 1.95 -12.51
C LEU A 441 -6.27 1.09 -12.77
N ALA A 442 -6.24 -0.22 -12.53
CA ALA A 442 -7.40 -1.08 -12.74
C ALA A 442 -8.58 -0.75 -11.80
N PRO A 443 -8.35 -0.59 -10.47
CA PRO A 443 -9.33 -0.04 -9.53
C PRO A 443 -9.92 1.31 -9.93
N VAL A 444 -9.17 2.17 -10.62
CA VAL A 444 -9.69 3.46 -11.09
C VAL A 444 -10.82 3.22 -12.09
N ILE A 445 -10.58 2.41 -13.11
CA ILE A 445 -11.58 2.17 -14.17
C ILE A 445 -12.82 1.49 -13.59
N SER A 446 -12.61 0.34 -12.95
CA SER A 446 -13.69 -0.50 -12.39
C SER A 446 -14.45 0.16 -11.24
N GLY A 447 -13.73 0.79 -10.32
CA GLY A 447 -14.31 1.50 -9.17
C GLY A 447 -15.18 2.67 -9.59
N ASN A 448 -14.75 3.46 -10.59
CA ASN A 448 -15.57 4.55 -11.14
C ASN A 448 -16.88 4.01 -11.72
N ILE A 449 -16.80 2.95 -12.54
CA ILE A 449 -17.98 2.36 -13.19
C ILE A 449 -18.98 1.88 -12.14
N PHE A 450 -18.56 1.08 -11.16
CA PHE A 450 -19.50 0.52 -10.17
C PHE A 450 -20.03 1.54 -9.17
N ASN A 451 -19.22 2.53 -8.75
CA ASN A 451 -19.71 3.58 -7.83
C ASN A 451 -20.73 4.50 -8.51
N ILE A 452 -20.49 4.91 -9.76
CA ILE A 452 -21.44 5.74 -10.50
C ILE A 452 -22.71 4.95 -10.82
N LEU A 453 -22.57 3.68 -11.20
CA LEU A 453 -23.72 2.79 -11.42
C LEU A 453 -24.58 2.68 -10.16
N TYR A 454 -23.94 2.43 -9.00
CA TYR A 454 -24.64 2.38 -7.71
C TYR A 454 -25.38 3.69 -7.44
N GLY A 455 -24.70 4.83 -7.59
CA GLY A 455 -25.29 6.15 -7.37
C GLY A 455 -26.55 6.36 -8.21
N ARG A 456 -26.51 6.02 -9.50
CA ARG A 456 -27.67 6.17 -10.39
C ARG A 456 -28.83 5.26 -10.04
N ILE A 457 -28.54 4.01 -9.67
CA ILE A 457 -29.56 3.05 -9.22
C ILE A 457 -30.21 3.57 -7.95
N TYR A 458 -29.41 4.03 -6.98
CA TYR A 458 -29.93 4.56 -5.72
C TYR A 458 -30.76 5.83 -5.93
N ASP A 459 -30.29 6.75 -6.78
CA ASP A 459 -31.01 7.98 -7.10
C ASP A 459 -32.34 7.71 -7.81
N SER A 460 -32.42 6.70 -8.68
CA SER A 460 -33.66 6.35 -9.39
C SER A 460 -34.78 5.86 -8.46
N HIS A 461 -34.43 5.41 -7.26
CA HIS A 461 -35.38 4.99 -6.22
C HIS A 461 -35.53 6.03 -5.09
N SER A 462 -34.78 7.13 -5.15
CA SER A 462 -34.82 8.19 -4.14
C SER A 462 -35.94 9.18 -4.42
N ILE A 463 -36.58 9.67 -3.36
CA ILE A 463 -37.53 10.78 -3.38
C ILE A 463 -36.86 12.01 -2.79
N VAL A 464 -37.16 13.18 -3.36
CA VAL A 464 -36.77 14.49 -2.82
C VAL A 464 -37.87 14.92 -1.85
N GLU A 465 -37.53 15.04 -0.58
CA GLU A 465 -38.41 15.54 0.48
C GLU A 465 -38.54 17.07 0.42
N ASP A 466 -39.54 17.63 1.11
CA ASP A 466 -39.84 19.08 1.10
C ASP A 466 -38.69 19.96 1.65
N ASN A 467 -37.82 19.37 2.48
CA ASN A 467 -36.60 19.98 3.00
C ASN A 467 -35.43 19.97 1.98
N GLY A 468 -35.63 19.37 0.80
CA GLY A 468 -34.62 19.18 -0.25
C GLY A 468 -33.73 17.95 -0.06
N ASP A 469 -33.98 17.13 0.97
CA ASP A 469 -33.22 15.91 1.22
C ASP A 469 -33.61 14.81 0.23
N ARG A 470 -32.62 14.05 -0.25
CA ARG A 470 -32.86 12.86 -1.07
C ARG A 470 -32.70 11.61 -0.23
N ASN A 471 -33.80 10.92 0.01
CA ASN A 471 -33.82 9.68 0.77
C ASN A 471 -34.48 8.56 -0.04
N CYS A 472 -34.00 7.33 0.16
CA CYS A 472 -34.67 6.13 -0.34
C CYS A 472 -35.15 5.31 0.85
N VAL A 473 -36.46 5.05 0.91
CA VAL A 473 -37.15 4.35 2.02
C VAL A 473 -37.63 2.96 1.63
N LEU A 474 -37.28 2.48 0.44
CA LEU A 474 -37.65 1.15 -0.07
C LEU A 474 -36.73 0.04 0.47
N GLY A 475 -35.81 0.37 1.37
CA GLY A 475 -34.90 -0.59 1.98
C GLY A 475 -33.94 -1.19 0.95
N ARG A 476 -34.06 -2.50 0.75
CA ARG A 476 -33.21 -3.29 -0.14
C ARG A 476 -33.32 -2.87 -1.61
N GLU A 477 -34.54 -2.55 -2.06
CA GLU A 477 -34.81 -2.21 -3.47
C GLU A 477 -34.03 -0.96 -3.92
N CYS A 478 -33.65 -0.08 -2.98
CA CYS A 478 -32.82 1.09 -3.25
C CYS A 478 -31.47 0.76 -3.91
N TYR A 479 -30.92 -0.43 -3.64
CA TYR A 479 -29.56 -0.78 -4.07
C TYR A 479 -29.42 -2.19 -4.66
N GLU A 480 -30.44 -3.05 -4.54
CA GLU A 480 -30.39 -4.46 -4.94
C GLU A 480 -29.84 -4.66 -6.35
N SER A 481 -30.32 -3.88 -7.31
CA SER A 481 -29.89 -3.94 -8.72
C SER A 481 -28.39 -3.70 -8.88
N ALA A 482 -27.78 -2.84 -8.07
CA ALA A 482 -26.33 -2.59 -8.12
C ALA A 482 -25.55 -3.84 -7.66
N TYR A 483 -26.03 -4.50 -6.60
CA TYR A 483 -25.41 -5.73 -6.09
C TYR A 483 -25.61 -6.93 -7.02
N VAL A 484 -26.71 -6.99 -7.78
CA VAL A 484 -26.90 -7.99 -8.84
C VAL A 484 -25.85 -7.85 -9.93
N VAL A 485 -25.60 -6.62 -10.40
CA VAL A 485 -24.58 -6.37 -11.44
C VAL A 485 -23.18 -6.74 -10.94
N THR A 486 -22.83 -6.36 -9.70
CA THR A 486 -21.53 -6.72 -9.12
C THR A 486 -21.43 -8.19 -8.74
N LEU A 487 -22.53 -8.91 -8.50
CA LEU A 487 -22.52 -10.36 -8.35
C LEU A 487 -22.08 -11.05 -9.64
N PHE A 488 -22.59 -10.62 -10.81
CA PHE A 488 -22.11 -11.14 -12.09
C PHE A 488 -20.62 -10.85 -12.31
N ALA A 489 -20.16 -9.66 -11.94
CA ALA A 489 -18.74 -9.33 -11.96
C ALA A 489 -17.91 -10.20 -11.00
N ALA A 490 -18.43 -10.51 -9.80
CA ALA A 490 -17.79 -11.37 -8.81
C ALA A 490 -17.66 -12.81 -9.30
N VAL A 491 -18.72 -13.36 -9.92
CA VAL A 491 -18.70 -14.67 -10.56
C VAL A 491 -17.71 -14.70 -11.72
N GLY A 492 -17.67 -13.65 -12.54
CA GLY A 492 -16.66 -13.48 -13.59
C GLY A 492 -15.23 -13.50 -13.03
N ALA A 493 -14.97 -12.80 -11.93
CA ALA A 493 -13.68 -12.82 -11.25
C ALA A 493 -13.34 -14.21 -10.65
N LEU A 494 -14.32 -14.94 -10.12
CA LEU A 494 -14.15 -16.30 -9.62
C LEU A 494 -13.78 -17.27 -10.76
N VAL A 495 -14.43 -17.14 -11.92
CA VAL A 495 -14.11 -17.94 -13.12
C VAL A 495 -12.71 -17.60 -13.63
N LEU A 496 -12.37 -16.31 -13.73
CA LEU A 496 -11.05 -15.86 -14.19
C LEU A 496 -9.92 -16.28 -13.24
N SER A 497 -10.14 -16.23 -11.92
CA SER A 497 -9.16 -16.67 -10.93
C SER A 497 -8.98 -18.20 -10.94
N SER A 498 -10.08 -18.94 -11.12
CA SER A 498 -10.04 -20.39 -11.32
C SER A 498 -9.28 -20.77 -12.60
N TRP A 499 -9.51 -20.00 -13.69
CA TRP A 499 -8.79 -20.17 -14.94
C TRP A 499 -7.29 -19.87 -14.79
N ALA A 500 -6.91 -18.83 -14.02
CA ALA A 500 -5.52 -18.50 -13.73
C ALA A 500 -4.82 -19.66 -12.99
N VAL A 501 -5.45 -20.24 -11.97
CA VAL A 501 -4.92 -21.41 -11.26
C VAL A 501 -4.75 -22.61 -12.19
N TRP A 502 -5.75 -22.89 -13.04
CA TRP A 502 -5.69 -24.00 -13.99
C TRP A 502 -4.58 -23.80 -15.03
N ARG A 503 -4.39 -22.57 -15.50
CA ARG A 503 -3.32 -22.20 -16.43
C ARG A 503 -1.95 -22.42 -15.78
N ASP A 504 -1.74 -21.93 -14.56
CA ASP A 504 -0.50 -22.14 -13.80
C ASP A 504 -0.21 -23.64 -13.61
N TRP A 505 -1.23 -24.42 -13.27
CA TRP A 505 -1.10 -25.87 -13.13
C TRP A 505 -0.70 -26.55 -14.45
N ARG A 506 -1.29 -26.14 -15.57
CA ARG A 506 -0.93 -26.66 -16.90
C ARG A 506 0.49 -26.28 -17.30
N GLU A 507 0.93 -25.06 -17.04
CA GLU A 507 2.30 -24.59 -17.31
C GLU A 507 3.31 -25.43 -16.50
N LYS A 508 3.11 -25.58 -15.19
CA LYS A 508 3.95 -26.43 -14.33
C LYS A 508 4.01 -27.89 -14.81
N LYS A 509 2.88 -28.45 -15.26
CA LYS A 509 2.84 -29.82 -15.80
C LYS A 509 3.59 -29.95 -17.13
N ARG A 510 3.58 -28.92 -17.99
CA ARG A 510 4.35 -28.89 -19.24
C ARG A 510 5.85 -28.80 -18.98
N ASP A 511 6.27 -27.97 -18.04
CA ASP A 511 7.68 -27.79 -17.71
C ASP A 511 8.24 -29.05 -17.01
N GLY A 512 7.48 -29.66 -16.09
CA GLY A 512 7.84 -30.95 -15.51
C GLY A 512 8.04 -32.04 -16.57
N ARG A 513 7.17 -32.10 -17.59
CA ARG A 513 7.35 -33.02 -18.73
C ARG A 513 8.58 -32.70 -19.56
N ARG A 514 8.89 -31.42 -19.80
CA ARG A 514 10.11 -31.01 -20.52
C ARG A 514 11.38 -31.42 -19.78
N HIS A 515 11.44 -31.23 -18.46
CA HIS A 515 12.59 -31.66 -17.67
C HIS A 515 12.78 -33.18 -17.68
N VAL A 516 11.70 -33.96 -17.63
CA VAL A 516 11.78 -35.43 -17.76
C VAL A 516 12.31 -35.84 -19.14
N VAL A 517 11.86 -35.19 -20.22
CA VAL A 517 12.34 -35.48 -21.58
C VAL A 517 13.81 -35.09 -21.80
N VAL A 518 14.27 -33.96 -21.23
CA VAL A 518 15.68 -33.56 -21.29
C VAL A 518 16.55 -34.55 -20.50
N ARG A 519 16.16 -34.90 -19.27
CA ARG A 519 16.90 -35.88 -18.46
C ARG A 519 16.96 -37.27 -19.09
N ALA A 520 15.91 -37.67 -19.81
CA ALA A 520 15.87 -38.94 -20.55
C ALA A 520 16.77 -38.91 -21.81
N ARG A 521 16.98 -37.74 -22.43
CA ARG A 521 17.95 -37.58 -23.52
C ARG A 521 19.39 -37.58 -23.00
N ASP A 522 19.66 -36.92 -21.88
CA ASP A 522 21.00 -36.87 -21.27
C ASP A 522 21.45 -38.21 -20.69
N HIS A 523 20.53 -39.14 -20.42
CA HIS A 523 20.86 -40.52 -20.00
C HIS A 523 21.07 -41.51 -21.17
N ASN A 524 20.65 -41.14 -22.39
CA ASN A 524 20.79 -41.97 -23.58
C ASN A 524 21.90 -41.47 -24.54
N ALA A 525 22.60 -40.40 -24.18
CA ALA A 525 23.82 -39.91 -24.80
C ALA A 525 24.99 -40.22 -23.87
#